data_AF-A0A9J6GET9-F1
#
_entry.id   AF-A0A9J6GET9-F1
#
_cell.length_a   1.000
_cell.length_b   1.000
_cell.length_c   1.000
_cell.angle_alpha   90.00
_cell.angle_beta   90.00
_cell.angle_gamma   90.00
#
_symmetry.space_group_name_H-M   'P 1'
#
loop_
_entity.id
_entity.type
_entity.pdbx_description
1 polymer ?
#
loop_
_entity_poly.entity_id
_entity_poly.type
_entity_poly.pdbx_seq_one_letter_code
_entity_poly.pdbx_strand_id
1 'polypeptide(L)'
;MRRSCWEADEFIKAHVSSKLTVIAEQVQFLQRQAQHILEEAQLNTRLHHAACNFKKVPGSTYYLYRRPSGQEYFSMIKPEEWGAHCPHQFLGGFRLESDFTWTPTEALEEKERQMDAVRRIAQASRWKQEPMAIADAFMQKHQDT
;
A
#
# COMPACT_ATOMS: atom_id res chain seq x y z
N MET A 1 -13.48 47.13 -27.42
CA MET A 1 -13.42 45.79 -28.04
C MET A 1 -12.07 45.09 -27.84
N ARG A 2 -10.91 45.69 -28.19
CA ARG A 2 -9.57 45.03 -28.02
C ARG A 2 -9.18 44.66 -26.57
N ARG A 3 -9.57 45.43 -25.54
CA ARG A 3 -9.26 45.11 -24.13
C ARG A 3 -9.90 43.79 -23.65
N SER A 4 -11.14 43.52 -24.09
CA SER A 4 -11.90 42.33 -23.67
C SER A 4 -11.35 41.01 -24.23
N CYS A 5 -10.75 41.03 -25.43
CA CYS A 5 -10.10 39.83 -26.00
C CYS A 5 -8.81 39.49 -25.27
N TRP A 6 -8.02 40.50 -24.90
CA TRP A 6 -6.76 40.31 -24.17
C TRP A 6 -7.01 39.75 -22.76
N GLU A 7 -8.06 40.22 -22.10
CA GLU A 7 -8.48 39.74 -20.79
C GLU A 7 -8.97 38.27 -20.86
N ALA A 8 -9.73 37.91 -21.90
CA ALA A 8 -10.13 36.54 -22.15
C ALA A 8 -8.92 35.60 -22.37
N ASP A 9 -7.94 36.00 -23.18
CA ASP A 9 -6.73 35.20 -23.42
C ASP A 9 -5.92 34.97 -22.13
N GLU A 10 -5.79 35.98 -21.28
CA GLU A 10 -5.12 35.84 -19.98
C GLU A 10 -5.87 34.90 -19.03
N PHE A 11 -7.21 34.95 -19.00
CA PHE A 11 -8.00 33.98 -18.23
C PHE A 11 -7.83 32.55 -18.76
N ILE A 12 -7.82 32.35 -20.07
CA ILE A 12 -7.61 31.04 -20.67
C ILE A 12 -6.21 30.52 -20.34
N LYS A 13 -5.16 31.35 -20.43
CA LYS A 13 -3.81 30.97 -20.02
C LYS A 13 -3.75 30.58 -18.55
N ALA A 14 -4.32 31.38 -17.66
CA ALA A 14 -4.35 31.08 -16.23
C ALA A 14 -5.08 29.75 -15.94
N HIS A 15 -6.20 29.51 -16.61
CA HIS A 15 -6.98 28.27 -16.49
C HIS A 15 -6.21 27.04 -17.02
N VAL A 16 -5.56 27.16 -18.18
CA VAL A 16 -4.71 26.09 -18.74
C VAL A 16 -3.54 25.80 -17.81
N SER A 17 -2.84 26.82 -17.32
CA SER A 17 -1.73 26.66 -16.37
C SER A 17 -2.18 25.95 -15.09
N SER A 18 -3.32 26.34 -14.51
CA SER A 18 -3.87 25.67 -13.32
C SER A 18 -4.17 24.19 -13.57
N LYS A 19 -4.77 23.83 -14.71
CA LYS A 19 -5.02 22.43 -15.08
C LYS A 19 -3.74 21.63 -15.28
N LEU A 20 -2.74 22.22 -15.94
CA LEU A 20 -1.44 21.59 -16.14
C LEU A 20 -0.71 21.35 -14.81
N THR A 21 -0.83 22.27 -13.85
CA THR A 21 -0.30 22.06 -12.49
C THR A 21 -0.93 20.84 -11.82
N VAL A 22 -2.26 20.69 -11.87
CA VAL A 22 -2.94 19.52 -11.31
C VAL A 22 -2.46 18.22 -11.97
N ILE A 23 -2.33 18.20 -13.30
CA ILE A 23 -1.82 17.01 -14.01
C ILE A 23 -0.38 16.71 -13.59
N ALA A 24 0.48 17.73 -13.45
CA ALA A 24 1.86 17.55 -13.01
C ALA A 24 1.92 16.94 -11.60
N GLU A 25 1.08 17.40 -10.67
CA GLU A 25 0.98 16.84 -9.32
C GLU A 25 0.53 15.37 -9.34
N GLN A 26 -0.44 15.03 -10.19
CA GLN A 26 -0.90 13.66 -10.39
C GLN A 26 0.19 12.75 -10.96
N VAL A 27 0.96 13.22 -11.95
CA VAL A 27 2.10 12.48 -12.51
C VAL A 27 3.16 12.23 -11.43
N GLN A 28 3.50 13.25 -10.64
CA GLN A 28 4.45 13.10 -9.54
C GLN A 28 3.95 12.11 -8.48
N PHE A 29 2.65 12.12 -8.18
CA PHE A 29 2.04 11.17 -7.28
C PHE A 29 2.15 9.73 -7.80
N LEU A 30 1.82 9.50 -9.08
CA LEU A 30 1.97 8.19 -9.72
C LEU A 30 3.43 7.72 -9.76
N GLN A 31 4.39 8.62 -9.99
CA GLN A 31 5.82 8.30 -9.94
C GLN A 31 6.24 7.80 -8.55
N ARG A 32 5.80 8.48 -7.49
CA ARG A 32 6.06 8.04 -6.10
C ARG A 32 5.43 6.68 -5.81
N GLN A 33 4.21 6.44 -6.28
CA GLN A 33 3.56 5.13 -6.13
C GLN A 33 4.34 4.02 -6.84
N ALA A 34 4.77 4.26 -8.09
CA ALA A 34 5.55 3.29 -8.84
C ALA A 34 6.89 2.97 -8.15
N GLN A 35 7.56 3.99 -7.62
CA GLN A 35 8.80 3.81 -6.86
C GLN A 35 8.57 2.96 -5.60
N HIS A 36 7.51 3.24 -4.83
CA HIS A 36 7.16 2.47 -3.64
C HIS A 36 6.92 0.99 -3.98
N ILE A 37 6.16 0.71 -5.05
CA ILE A 37 5.90 -0.66 -5.50
C ILE A 37 7.20 -1.40 -5.84
N LEU A 38 8.16 -0.72 -6.49
CA LEU A 38 9.46 -1.31 -6.81
C LEU A 38 10.30 -1.59 -5.55
N GLU A 39 10.31 -0.66 -4.60
CA GLU A 39 11.01 -0.83 -3.31
C GLU A 39 10.42 -1.99 -2.51
N GLU A 40 9.08 -2.09 -2.45
CA GLU A 40 8.38 -3.23 -1.85
C GLU A 40 8.72 -4.54 -2.55
N ALA A 41 8.72 -4.59 -3.88
CA ALA A 41 9.07 -5.79 -4.64
C ALA A 41 10.51 -6.24 -4.37
N GLN A 42 11.46 -5.30 -4.30
CA GLN A 42 12.85 -5.57 -3.97
C GLN A 42 13.01 -6.11 -2.54
N LEU A 43 12.36 -5.46 -1.57
CA LEU A 43 12.35 -5.91 -0.18
C LEU A 43 11.78 -7.33 -0.07
N ASN A 44 10.60 -7.56 -0.62
CA ASN A 44 9.94 -8.86 -0.60
C ASN A 44 10.82 -9.94 -1.23
N THR A 45 11.44 -9.66 -2.38
CA THR A 45 12.36 -10.61 -3.04
C THR A 45 13.55 -10.95 -2.15
N ARG A 46 14.21 -9.93 -1.58
CA ARG A 46 15.35 -10.12 -0.66
C ARG A 46 14.98 -10.95 0.55
N LEU A 47 13.85 -10.65 1.19
CA LEU A 47 13.39 -11.39 2.38
C LEU A 47 12.95 -12.81 2.03
N HIS A 48 12.31 -13.03 0.88
CA HIS A 48 12.00 -14.38 0.41
C HIS A 48 13.25 -15.23 0.19
N HIS A 49 14.32 -14.64 -0.35
CA HIS A 49 15.60 -15.31 -0.60
C HIS A 49 16.51 -15.44 0.64
N ALA A 50 16.23 -14.71 1.73
CA ALA A 50 17.00 -14.82 2.96
C ALA A 50 16.97 -16.27 3.49
N ALA A 51 18.14 -16.77 3.91
CA ALA A 51 18.30 -18.15 4.35
C ALA A 51 17.41 -18.43 5.58
N CYS A 52 16.83 -19.62 5.63
CA CYS A 52 15.86 -19.95 6.66
C CYS A 52 15.87 -21.46 6.91
N ASN A 53 15.99 -21.86 8.19
CA ASN A 53 16.03 -23.26 8.59
C ASN A 53 14.64 -23.83 8.92
N PHE A 54 13.59 -23.05 8.72
CA PHE A 54 12.21 -23.41 9.03
C PHE A 54 11.27 -23.02 7.88
N LYS A 55 10.07 -23.60 7.87
CA LYS A 55 9.03 -23.20 6.94
C LYS A 55 8.45 -21.85 7.38
N LYS A 56 8.46 -20.87 6.47
CA LYS A 56 7.81 -19.57 6.67
C LYS A 56 6.28 -19.76 6.66
N VAL A 57 5.60 -19.26 7.69
CA VAL A 57 4.15 -19.37 7.90
C VAL A 57 3.55 -17.98 8.02
N PRO A 58 2.54 -17.63 7.21
CA PRO A 58 1.82 -16.37 7.34
C PRO A 58 1.29 -16.14 8.76
N GLY A 59 1.30 -14.87 9.19
CA GLY A 59 0.95 -14.43 10.55
C GLY A 59 2.11 -14.47 11.55
N SER A 60 3.23 -15.12 11.22
CA SER A 60 4.39 -15.21 12.10
C SER A 60 5.37 -14.06 11.88
N THR A 61 6.01 -13.62 12.96
CA THR A 61 7.09 -12.62 12.94
C THR A 61 8.45 -13.30 12.96
N TYR A 62 9.35 -12.82 12.12
CA TYR A 62 10.70 -13.33 11.94
C TYR A 62 11.72 -12.19 12.05
N TYR A 63 12.90 -12.50 12.54
CA TYR A 63 13.96 -11.54 12.82
C TYR A 63 15.13 -11.80 11.88
N LEU A 64 15.49 -10.80 11.09
CA LEU A 64 16.54 -10.89 10.09
C LEU A 64 17.89 -10.54 10.72
N TYR A 65 18.88 -11.39 10.48
CA TYR A 65 20.24 -11.21 10.95
C TYR A 65 21.24 -11.36 9.81
N ARG A 66 22.42 -10.77 9.99
CA ARG A 66 23.57 -10.91 9.09
C ARG A 66 24.75 -11.56 9.81
N ARG A 67 25.23 -12.67 9.25
CA ARG A 67 26.45 -13.34 9.73
C ARG A 67 27.70 -12.53 9.36
N PRO A 68 28.84 -12.75 10.03
CA PRO A 68 30.12 -12.17 9.62
C PRO A 68 30.52 -12.50 8.17
N SER A 69 30.03 -13.63 7.63
CA SER A 69 30.20 -13.99 6.21
C SER A 69 29.40 -13.12 5.23
N GLY A 70 28.54 -12.22 5.72
CA GLY A 70 27.65 -11.38 4.92
C GLY A 70 26.30 -12.02 4.59
N GLN A 71 26.12 -13.31 4.87
CA GLN A 71 24.85 -14.00 4.58
C GLN A 71 23.73 -13.55 5.53
N GLU A 72 22.59 -13.19 4.93
CA GLU A 72 21.36 -12.85 5.65
C GLU A 72 20.51 -14.08 5.90
N TYR A 73 19.97 -14.19 7.11
CA TYR A 73 19.11 -15.30 7.49
C TYR A 73 18.03 -14.89 8.50
N PHE A 74 16.91 -15.59 8.48
CA PHE A 74 15.82 -15.41 9.43
C PHE A 74 15.95 -16.32 10.65
N SER A 75 15.60 -15.78 11.81
CA SER A 75 15.39 -16.49 13.08
C SER A 75 13.99 -16.19 13.63
N MET A 76 13.47 -17.06 14.50
CA MET A 76 12.28 -16.76 15.31
C MET A 76 12.64 -16.09 16.66
N ILE A 77 13.92 -16.08 17.02
CA ILE A 77 14.42 -15.52 18.29
C ILE A 77 14.68 -14.03 18.11
N LYS A 78 14.12 -13.19 19.00
CA LYS A 78 14.33 -11.73 18.98
C LYS A 78 15.74 -11.36 19.44
N PRO A 79 16.30 -10.18 19.06
CA PRO A 79 17.62 -9.72 19.52
C PRO A 79 17.82 -9.81 21.03
N GLU A 80 16.77 -9.49 21.80
CA GLU A 80 16.78 -9.45 23.27
C GLU A 80 16.76 -10.86 23.89
N GLU A 81 16.32 -11.87 23.14
CA GLU A 81 16.15 -13.26 23.59
C GLU A 81 17.41 -14.12 23.33
N TRP A 82 18.41 -13.61 22.62
CA TRP A 82 19.66 -14.34 22.36
C TRP A 82 20.55 -14.51 23.59
N GLY A 83 20.22 -13.88 24.72
CA GLY A 83 21.02 -13.92 25.95
C GLY A 83 22.27 -13.04 25.85
N ALA A 84 23.35 -13.46 26.53
CA ALA A 84 24.53 -12.62 26.77
C ALA A 84 25.24 -12.11 25.50
N HIS A 85 25.10 -12.79 24.36
CA HIS A 85 25.67 -12.34 23.09
C HIS A 85 24.77 -12.74 21.92
N CYS A 86 24.11 -11.78 21.29
CA CYS A 86 23.56 -11.99 19.95
C CYS A 86 24.76 -12.09 18.98
N PRO A 87 25.00 -13.25 18.34
CA PRO A 87 26.24 -13.47 17.60
C PRO A 87 26.29 -12.72 16.26
N HIS A 88 25.16 -12.17 15.80
CA HIS A 88 25.00 -11.67 14.45
C HIS A 88 24.33 -10.29 14.44
N GLN A 89 24.65 -9.48 13.44
CA GLN A 89 24.08 -8.13 13.29
C GLN A 89 22.57 -8.22 13.05
N PHE A 90 21.76 -7.58 13.89
CA PHE A 90 20.32 -7.46 13.69
C PHE A 90 20.00 -6.46 12.58
N LEU A 91 19.11 -6.84 11.66
CA LEU A 91 18.71 -6.02 10.53
C LEU A 91 17.25 -5.55 10.58
N GLY A 92 16.39 -6.22 11.35
CA GLY A 92 14.98 -5.84 11.48
C GLY A 92 14.05 -7.03 11.77
N GLY A 93 12.86 -6.73 12.28
CA GLY A 93 11.77 -7.69 12.45
C GLY A 93 10.77 -7.56 11.32
N PHE A 94 10.23 -8.68 10.83
CA PHE A 94 9.28 -8.70 9.73
C PHE A 94 8.20 -9.75 9.96
N ARG A 95 6.93 -9.38 9.81
CA ARG A 95 5.80 -10.31 9.79
C ARG A 95 5.53 -10.75 8.36
N LEU A 96 5.37 -12.04 8.16
CA LEU A 96 4.87 -12.57 6.89
C LEU A 96 3.35 -12.46 6.87
N GLU A 97 2.79 -11.75 5.91
CA GLU A 97 1.35 -11.55 5.76
C GLU A 97 0.68 -12.68 4.97
N SER A 98 -0.65 -12.70 4.94
CA SER A 98 -1.45 -13.74 4.25
C SER A 98 -1.27 -13.77 2.74
N ASP A 99 -0.88 -12.64 2.14
CA ASP A 99 -0.56 -12.48 0.72
C ASP A 99 0.93 -12.75 0.41
N PHE A 100 1.68 -13.27 1.39
CA PHE A 100 3.13 -13.49 1.34
C PHE A 100 3.98 -12.23 1.17
N THR A 101 3.42 -11.06 1.44
CA THR A 101 4.22 -9.83 1.62
C THR A 101 4.83 -9.78 3.01
N TRP A 102 5.90 -9.01 3.15
CA TRP A 102 6.58 -8.78 4.41
C TRP A 102 6.27 -7.39 4.94
N THR A 103 5.75 -7.31 6.16
CA THR A 103 5.57 -6.03 6.86
C THR A 103 6.65 -5.89 7.94
N PRO A 104 7.44 -4.80 7.95
CA PRO A 104 8.35 -4.52 9.04
C PRO A 104 7.61 -4.38 10.38
N THR A 105 8.20 -4.86 11.47
CA THR A 105 7.56 -4.87 12.80
C THR A 105 7.11 -3.49 13.28
N GLU A 106 7.90 -2.47 12.96
CA GLU A 106 7.68 -1.05 13.24
C GLU A 106 6.50 -0.45 12.46
N ALA A 107 6.10 -1.07 11.35
CA ALA A 107 4.97 -0.63 10.53
C ALA A 107 3.69 -1.43 10.81
N LEU A 108 3.74 -2.47 11.64
CA LEU A 108 2.60 -3.35 11.89
C LEU A 108 1.40 -2.61 12.50
N GLU A 109 1.65 -1.79 13.52
CA GLU A 109 0.58 -1.07 14.21
C GLU A 109 -0.15 -0.10 13.27
N GLU A 110 0.61 0.60 12.41
CA GLU A 110 0.03 1.53 11.44
C GLU A 110 -0.76 0.78 10.37
N LYS A 111 -0.20 -0.30 9.83
CA LYS A 111 -0.91 -1.16 8.86
C LYS A 111 -2.20 -1.74 9.44
N GLU A 112 -2.18 -2.16 10.70
CA GLU A 112 -3.36 -2.66 11.40
C GLU A 112 -4.42 -1.57 11.59
N ARG A 113 -4.03 -0.37 12.04
CA ARG A 113 -4.94 0.78 12.14
C ARG A 113 -5.58 1.12 10.81
N GLN A 114 -4.79 1.15 9.74
CA GLN A 114 -5.28 1.42 8.38
C GLN A 114 -6.25 0.34 7.91
N MET A 115 -5.90 -0.93 8.11
CA MET A 115 -6.73 -2.07 7.74
C MET A 115 -8.06 -2.08 8.52
N ASP A 116 -8.05 -1.71 9.80
CA ASP A 116 -9.25 -1.58 10.60
C ASP A 116 -10.12 -0.39 10.18
N ALA A 117 -9.52 0.72 9.75
CA ALA A 117 -10.26 1.81 9.12
C ALA A 117 -10.94 1.35 7.82
N VAL A 118 -10.22 0.62 6.95
CA VAL A 118 -10.78 0.06 5.71
C VAL A 118 -11.91 -0.93 6.01
N ARG A 119 -11.73 -1.83 6.99
CA ARG A 119 -12.78 -2.78 7.42
C ARG A 119 -14.04 -2.05 7.89
N ARG A 120 -13.90 -0.99 8.69
CA ARG A 120 -15.04 -0.16 9.11
C ARG A 120 -15.78 0.46 7.93
N ILE A 121 -15.06 1.01 6.95
CA ILE A 121 -15.66 1.58 5.73
C ILE A 121 -16.37 0.50 4.91
N ALA A 122 -15.76 -0.68 4.76
CA ALA A 122 -16.34 -1.81 4.04
C ALA A 122 -17.61 -2.36 4.72
N GLN A 123 -17.68 -2.31 6.06
CA GLN A 123 -18.87 -2.71 6.84
C GLN A 123 -19.96 -1.63 6.83
N ALA A 124 -19.58 -0.34 6.82
CA ALA A 124 -20.52 0.79 6.81
C ALA A 124 -21.20 0.98 5.45
N SER A 125 -20.63 0.44 4.37
CA SER A 125 -21.18 0.60 3.03
C SER A 125 -22.34 -0.40 2.80
N ARG A 126 -23.56 0.16 2.78
CA ARG A 126 -24.88 -0.50 2.58
C ARG A 126 -25.09 -1.17 1.21
N TRP A 127 -24.04 -1.36 0.40
CA TRP A 127 -24.14 -1.80 -1.01
C TRP A 127 -24.80 -3.17 -1.22
N LYS A 128 -24.94 -4.00 -0.18
CA LYS A 128 -25.74 -5.24 -0.23
C LYS A 128 -27.26 -5.02 -0.31
N GLN A 129 -27.76 -3.80 -0.09
CA GLN A 129 -29.21 -3.50 -0.02
C GLN A 129 -29.80 -2.90 -1.32
N GLU A 130 -28.97 -2.48 -2.28
CA GLU A 130 -29.42 -1.77 -3.50
C GLU A 130 -29.14 -2.44 -4.88
N PRO A 131 -28.73 -3.73 -5.03
CA PRO A 131 -28.68 -4.32 -6.38
C PRO A 131 -30.07 -4.56 -6.99
N MET A 132 -31.07 -4.92 -6.18
CA MET A 132 -32.42 -5.26 -6.66
C MET A 132 -33.23 -4.02 -7.06
N ALA A 133 -33.09 -2.92 -6.33
CA ALA A 133 -33.84 -1.68 -6.58
C ALA A 133 -33.53 -1.05 -7.95
N ILE A 134 -32.28 -1.20 -8.43
CA ILE A 134 -31.88 -0.70 -9.75
C ILE A 134 -32.44 -1.61 -10.86
N ALA A 135 -32.46 -2.93 -10.66
CA ALA A 135 -33.03 -3.87 -11.62
C ALA A 135 -34.56 -3.71 -11.74
N ASP A 136 -35.27 -3.54 -10.61
CA ASP A 136 -36.72 -3.36 -10.58
C ASP A 136 -37.15 -2.04 -11.24
N ALA A 137 -36.38 -0.96 -11.04
CA ALA A 137 -36.63 0.35 -11.66
C ALA A 137 -36.46 0.34 -13.20
N PHE A 138 -35.59 -0.53 -13.74
CA PHE A 138 -35.43 -0.70 -15.18
C PHE A 138 -36.51 -1.60 -15.80
N MET A 139 -37.08 -2.53 -15.04
CA MET A 139 -38.07 -3.50 -15.52
C MET A 139 -39.53 -2.97 -15.50
N GLN A 140 -39.81 -1.87 -14.81
CA GLN A 140 -41.17 -1.29 -14.71
C GLN A 140 -41.59 -0.35 -15.85
N LYS A 141 -40.77 -0.12 -16.88
CA LYS A 141 -41.06 0.89 -17.92
C LYS A 141 -41.70 0.38 -19.23
N HIS A 142 -42.16 -0.88 -19.30
CA HIS A 142 -42.70 -1.46 -20.54
C HIS A 142 -44.12 -2.05 -20.46
N GLN A 143 -44.88 -1.74 -19.41
CA GLN A 143 -46.32 -2.04 -19.38
C GLN A 143 -47.07 -0.77 -19.01
N ASP A 144 -47.33 0.04 -20.02
CA ASP A 144 -48.51 0.92 -20.12
C ASP A 144 -48.50 1.49 -21.55
N THR A 145 -49.15 0.77 -22.46
CA THR A 145 -49.59 1.24 -23.78
C THR A 145 -51.09 1.15 -23.82
#